data_AF-A0A1G0H9S0-F1
#
_entry.id   AF-A0A1G0H9S0-F1
#
_cell.length_a   1.000
_cell.length_b   1.000
_cell.length_c   1.000
_cell.angle_alpha   90.00
_cell.angle_beta   90.00
_cell.angle_gamma   90.00
#
_symmetry.space_group_name_H-M   'P 1'
#
loop_
_entity.id
_entity.type
_entity.pdbx_description
1 polymer ?
#
loop_
_entity_poly.entity_id
_entity_poly.type
_entity_poly.pdbx_seq_one_letter_code
_entity_poly.pdbx_strand_id
1 'polypeptide(L)'
;MISTFCAATLCFAKAAQHKKTPSTSHVKIVKTAKKKNHQRASSLHKQQRHAVAKHVKKVASHTLVSSYVAKNQHKPSLELVTSIGHNLVDFVQKTVSTVSYSAYKLGGSYFDIARGVYIVDCSRYVDRLLKLVNPKAYSSLVSYTGADTPTSQHYYDFFIGLEEDPSHFWRVVDNVEKLQPGDILVFRYKNHRGGVTGGHVMIVMSKPLRDKNTFLVRIADSAPTRHSQDTRQSHDSGIGIGSLLLKANPITGQPSAYAWGIDSYWNYHVDVAMARPVDV
;
A
#
# COMPACT_ATOMS: atom_id res chain seq x y z
N MET A 1 -37.35 -59.17 4.04
CA MET A 1 -37.52 -60.29 3.10
C MET A 1 -37.54 -59.71 1.68
N ILE A 2 -36.50 -60.09 0.91
CA ILE A 2 -36.42 -60.35 -0.54
C ILE A 2 -37.32 -59.55 -1.50
N SER A 3 -36.70 -58.75 -2.38
CA SER A 3 -36.82 -58.77 -3.86
C SER A 3 -35.96 -57.60 -4.40
N THR A 4 -34.73 -57.80 -4.89
CA THR A 4 -34.31 -58.28 -6.22
C THR A 4 -35.07 -57.63 -7.39
N PHE A 5 -34.37 -56.79 -8.18
CA PHE A 5 -34.44 -56.79 -9.65
C PHE A 5 -33.11 -56.32 -10.25
N CYS A 6 -32.62 -57.14 -11.18
CA CYS A 6 -31.42 -57.03 -12.01
C CYS A 6 -31.79 -56.46 -13.40
N ALA A 7 -30.86 -55.74 -14.03
CA ALA A 7 -30.44 -55.82 -15.46
C ALA A 7 -29.81 -54.46 -15.88
N ALA A 8 -28.52 -54.33 -16.23
CA ALA A 8 -27.81 -54.83 -17.43
C ALA A 8 -28.40 -54.23 -18.73
N THR A 9 -27.72 -53.71 -19.74
CA THR A 9 -26.32 -53.43 -20.17
C THR A 9 -26.48 -52.72 -21.53
N LEU A 10 -25.57 -51.84 -21.98
CA LEU A 10 -24.98 -51.88 -23.35
C LEU A 10 -24.12 -50.65 -23.70
N CYS A 11 -22.90 -50.97 -24.10
CA CYS A 11 -21.85 -50.14 -24.70
C CYS A 11 -22.25 -49.55 -26.05
N PHE A 12 -21.58 -48.47 -26.47
CA PHE A 12 -20.92 -48.42 -27.78
C PHE A 12 -19.72 -47.46 -27.73
N ALA A 13 -18.54 -48.02 -27.96
CA ALA A 13 -17.34 -47.29 -28.36
C ALA A 13 -17.33 -47.11 -29.88
N LYS A 14 -16.76 -46.01 -30.39
CA LYS A 14 -16.18 -46.00 -31.74
C LYS A 14 -14.99 -45.05 -31.83
N ALA A 15 -13.87 -45.62 -32.24
CA ALA A 15 -12.59 -44.98 -32.48
C ALA A 15 -12.32 -44.81 -33.98
N ALA A 16 -11.37 -43.90 -34.26
CA ALA A 16 -10.45 -43.83 -35.40
C ALA A 16 -10.99 -43.30 -36.76
N GLN A 17 -10.30 -42.32 -37.36
CA GLN A 17 -9.13 -42.56 -38.23
C GLN A 17 -8.54 -41.27 -38.84
N HIS A 18 -7.20 -41.31 -38.95
CA HIS A 18 -6.26 -40.54 -39.77
C HIS A 18 -6.74 -39.84 -41.06
N LYS A 19 -6.12 -38.70 -41.37
CA LYS A 19 -5.60 -38.41 -42.72
C LYS A 19 -4.27 -37.63 -42.67
N LYS A 20 -3.36 -38.06 -43.54
CA LYS A 20 -1.96 -37.62 -43.72
C LYS A 20 -1.85 -36.38 -44.64
N THR A 21 -0.70 -35.73 -44.51
CA THR A 21 -0.09 -34.60 -45.22
C THR A 21 -0.03 -34.70 -46.76
N PRO A 22 0.32 -33.58 -47.42
CA PRO A 22 1.59 -33.59 -48.14
C PRO A 22 2.54 -32.42 -47.84
N SER A 23 3.81 -32.75 -48.08
CA SER A 23 5.05 -31.98 -48.00
C SER A 23 5.21 -30.99 -49.17
N THR A 24 5.81 -29.83 -48.90
CA THR A 24 6.67 -29.13 -49.87
C THR A 24 7.87 -28.47 -49.16
N SER A 25 8.95 -28.44 -49.92
CA SER A 25 10.36 -28.40 -49.53
C SER A 25 11.01 -27.02 -49.65
N HIS A 26 12.06 -26.83 -48.84
CA HIS A 26 13.28 -26.04 -49.04
C HIS A 26 13.23 -24.65 -49.69
N VAL A 27 13.63 -23.61 -48.92
CA VAL A 27 14.74 -22.70 -49.30
C VAL A 27 15.46 -22.22 -48.04
N LYS A 28 16.77 -22.48 -47.95
CA LYS A 28 17.72 -21.83 -47.02
C LYS A 28 18.14 -20.49 -47.62
N ILE A 29 18.02 -19.39 -46.86
CA ILE A 29 18.79 -18.17 -47.14
C ILE A 29 19.60 -17.82 -45.89
N VAL A 30 20.90 -18.02 -46.02
CA VAL A 30 21.96 -17.48 -45.16
C VAL A 30 22.11 -15.99 -45.50
N LYS A 31 22.01 -15.10 -44.52
CA LYS A 31 22.62 -13.77 -44.61
C LYS A 31 23.32 -13.39 -43.30
N THR A 32 24.55 -12.97 -43.51
CA THR A 32 25.67 -12.75 -42.61
C THR A 32 25.58 -11.42 -41.85
N ALA A 33 26.15 -11.46 -40.65
CA ALA A 33 26.72 -10.41 -39.82
C ALA A 33 26.69 -8.94 -40.28
N LYS A 34 26.33 -8.05 -39.33
CA LYS A 34 27.06 -6.78 -39.13
C LYS A 34 27.00 -6.33 -37.67
N LYS A 35 28.14 -6.48 -36.99
CA LYS A 35 28.53 -5.78 -35.76
C LYS A 35 28.36 -4.27 -35.95
N LYS A 36 27.82 -3.57 -34.94
CA LYS A 36 28.18 -2.17 -34.67
C LYS A 36 28.46 -1.99 -33.18
N ASN A 37 29.76 -2.01 -32.87
CA ASN A 37 30.37 -1.26 -31.78
C ASN A 37 30.10 0.23 -32.01
N HIS A 38 29.71 0.96 -30.97
CA HIS A 38 30.15 2.35 -30.85
C HIS A 38 30.59 2.62 -29.41
N GLN A 39 31.90 2.79 -29.30
CA GLN A 39 32.60 3.31 -28.15
C GLN A 39 32.39 4.83 -28.03
N ARG A 40 32.56 5.29 -26.80
CA ARG A 40 32.71 6.67 -26.34
C ARG A 40 33.74 7.49 -27.13
N ALA A 41 33.45 8.78 -27.28
CA ALA A 41 34.38 9.92 -27.13
C ALA A 41 33.49 11.17 -26.99
N SER A 42 33.42 11.90 -25.86
CA SER A 42 34.38 12.86 -25.30
C SER A 42 34.96 13.85 -26.31
N SER A 43 34.41 15.07 -26.35
CA SER A 43 35.18 16.26 -26.71
C SER A 43 34.64 17.48 -25.97
N LEU A 44 35.52 18.09 -25.19
CA LEU A 44 35.40 19.44 -24.66
C LEU A 44 35.10 20.44 -25.79
N HIS A 45 34.23 21.40 -25.55
CA HIS A 45 34.52 22.77 -25.98
C HIS A 45 34.07 23.79 -24.94
N LYS A 46 35.08 24.46 -24.43
CA LYS A 46 35.08 25.64 -23.59
C LYS A 46 34.71 26.87 -24.44
N GLN A 47 34.10 27.84 -23.77
CA GLN A 47 34.10 29.30 -24.01
C GLN A 47 32.83 29.99 -24.51
N GLN A 48 32.26 30.71 -23.54
CA GLN A 48 31.90 32.14 -23.59
C GLN A 48 30.74 32.57 -24.49
N ARG A 49 29.64 33.00 -23.83
CA ARG A 49 29.06 34.32 -24.05
C ARG A 49 28.15 34.77 -22.89
N HIS A 50 28.68 35.77 -22.18
CA HIS A 50 28.04 36.95 -21.58
C HIS A 50 26.56 36.91 -21.16
N ALA A 51 26.38 37.02 -19.84
CA ALA A 51 25.64 38.06 -19.13
C ALA A 51 24.33 38.58 -19.75
N VAL A 52 23.20 38.14 -19.18
CA VAL A 52 22.00 38.98 -19.04
C VAL A 52 21.56 38.91 -17.58
N ALA A 53 21.73 40.04 -16.89
CA ALA A 53 21.28 40.26 -15.53
C ALA A 53 19.75 40.13 -15.44
N LYS A 54 19.26 39.29 -14.53
CA LYS A 54 17.88 39.36 -14.05
C LYS A 54 17.87 39.66 -12.57
N HIS A 55 17.50 40.91 -12.27
CA HIS A 55 16.94 41.31 -10.99
C HIS A 55 15.70 40.47 -10.69
N VAL A 56 15.75 39.65 -9.65
CA VAL A 56 14.55 39.21 -8.94
C VAL A 56 14.80 39.40 -7.45
N LYS A 57 13.97 40.26 -6.85
CA LYS A 57 13.97 40.61 -5.43
C LYS A 57 13.72 39.36 -4.59
N LYS A 58 14.65 39.10 -3.68
CA LYS A 58 14.55 38.12 -2.60
C LYS A 58 13.58 38.67 -1.55
N VAL A 59 12.31 38.25 -1.59
CA VAL A 59 11.37 38.49 -0.50
C VAL A 59 11.57 37.39 0.52
N ALA A 60 11.97 37.78 1.72
CA ALA A 60 12.18 36.93 2.87
C ALA A 60 10.85 36.38 3.37
N SER A 61 10.72 35.05 3.42
CA SER A 61 9.71 34.34 4.20
C SER A 61 10.38 33.61 5.36
N HIS A 62 11.03 34.38 6.23
CA HIS A 62 11.24 33.98 7.62
C HIS A 62 10.20 34.74 8.43
N THR A 63 9.31 34.00 9.11
CA THR A 63 8.72 34.29 10.44
C THR A 63 7.37 33.57 10.53
N LEU A 64 7.37 32.29 10.90
CA LEU A 64 6.24 31.63 11.61
C LEU A 64 6.76 30.42 12.40
N VAL A 65 7.80 30.63 13.22
CA VAL A 65 8.11 29.72 14.35
C VAL A 65 8.66 30.60 15.47
N SER A 66 7.77 31.16 16.29
CA SER A 66 8.15 31.66 17.61
C SER A 66 6.92 31.80 18.49
N SER A 67 7.05 31.34 19.73
CA SER A 67 6.13 31.50 20.86
C SER A 67 4.84 30.67 20.89
N TYR A 68 4.99 29.36 21.08
CA TYR A 68 4.09 28.62 21.97
C TYR A 68 4.93 28.01 23.11
N VAL A 69 5.33 28.87 24.04
CA VAL A 69 5.78 28.47 25.38
C VAL A 69 4.71 28.97 26.34
N ALA A 70 3.80 28.06 26.73
CA ALA A 70 2.87 28.28 27.81
C ALA A 70 3.08 27.17 28.86
N LYS A 71 3.53 27.59 30.03
CA LYS A 71 3.56 26.81 31.26
C LYS A 71 2.13 26.46 31.68
N ASN A 72 1.91 25.20 32.06
CA ASN A 72 1.02 24.71 33.13
C ASN A 72 1.20 23.18 33.19
N GLN A 73 1.91 22.62 34.17
CA GLN A 73 1.35 22.18 35.47
C GLN A 73 0.15 21.24 35.29
N HIS A 74 0.41 19.93 35.24
CA HIS A 74 -0.27 18.88 36.02
C HIS A 74 0.33 17.54 35.58
N LYS A 75 0.87 16.78 36.54
CA LYS A 75 1.37 15.42 36.34
C LYS A 75 0.13 14.50 36.35
N PRO A 76 -0.31 13.92 35.23
CA PRO A 76 -1.44 12.99 35.26
C PRO A 76 -0.91 11.66 35.77
N SER A 77 -1.57 11.15 36.81
CA SER A 77 -1.44 9.77 37.27
C SER A 77 -1.59 8.80 36.11
N LEU A 78 -0.64 7.88 36.03
CA LEU A 78 -0.41 6.89 34.99
C LEU A 78 -1.48 5.78 35.02
N GLU A 79 -2.73 6.09 34.66
CA GLU A 79 -3.68 5.08 34.19
C GLU A 79 -3.46 4.89 32.69
N LEU A 80 -2.44 4.09 32.39
CA LEU A 80 -1.94 3.80 31.06
C LEU A 80 -2.85 2.77 30.36
N VAL A 81 -4.10 3.14 30.10
CA VAL A 81 -4.89 2.44 29.08
C VAL A 81 -4.38 2.95 27.73
N THR A 82 -3.26 2.39 27.28
CA THR A 82 -2.77 2.63 25.92
C THR A 82 -3.77 1.97 24.97
N SER A 83 -4.54 2.78 24.24
CA SER A 83 -5.44 2.26 23.21
C SER A 83 -4.67 1.44 22.18
N ILE A 84 -5.30 0.43 21.55
CA ILE A 84 -4.69 -0.33 20.44
C ILE A 84 -4.03 0.57 19.41
N GLY A 85 -4.64 1.72 19.09
CA GLY A 85 -4.10 2.64 18.11
C GLY A 85 -2.70 3.14 18.48
N HIS A 86 -2.49 3.50 19.75
CA HIS A 86 -1.16 3.85 20.26
C HIS A 86 -0.20 2.66 20.25
N ASN A 87 -0.64 1.48 20.72
CA ASN A 87 0.21 0.28 20.69
C ASN A 87 0.67 -0.07 19.27
N LEU A 88 -0.20 0.09 18.28
CA LEU A 88 0.12 -0.19 16.87
C LEU A 88 1.14 0.80 16.33
N VAL A 89 0.95 2.09 16.63
CA VAL A 89 1.86 3.17 16.22
C VAL A 89 3.23 3.02 16.88
N ASP A 90 3.27 2.73 18.18
CA ASP A 90 4.51 2.51 18.93
C ASP A 90 5.26 1.29 18.39
N PHE A 91 4.54 0.21 18.09
CA PHE A 91 5.13 -1.00 17.52
C PHE A 91 5.70 -0.74 16.12
N VAL A 92 5.00 0.02 15.28
CA VAL A 92 5.51 0.48 13.98
C VAL A 92 6.77 1.33 14.14
N GLN A 93 6.76 2.32 15.04
CA GLN A 93 7.91 3.19 15.26
C GLN A 93 9.14 2.39 15.72
N LYS A 94 8.95 1.44 16.64
CA LYS A 94 10.01 0.52 17.09
C LYS A 94 10.51 -0.38 15.96
N THR A 95 9.61 -0.91 15.14
CA THR A 95 9.95 -1.78 14.01
C THR A 95 10.80 -1.01 12.99
N VAL A 96 10.38 0.21 12.62
CA VAL A 96 11.06 1.04 11.62
C VAL A 96 12.39 1.59 12.15
N SER A 97 12.49 1.93 13.44
CA SER A 97 13.74 2.43 14.04
C SER A 97 14.83 1.36 14.20
N THR A 98 14.47 0.09 14.06
CA THR A 98 15.38 -1.06 14.20
C THR A 98 15.66 -1.75 12.86
N VAL A 99 15.23 -1.18 11.73
CA VAL A 99 15.48 -1.74 10.40
C VAL A 99 16.98 -1.79 10.11
N SER A 100 17.48 -3.00 9.89
CA SER A 100 18.80 -3.25 9.29
C SER A 100 18.68 -3.46 7.78
N TYR A 101 17.63 -4.15 7.33
CA TYR A 101 17.34 -4.36 5.92
C TYR A 101 15.84 -4.45 5.69
N SER A 102 15.35 -3.77 4.65
CA SER A 102 13.99 -3.99 4.17
C SER A 102 13.92 -3.96 2.65
N ALA A 103 13.01 -4.76 2.10
CA ALA A 103 12.68 -4.74 0.69
C ALA A 103 11.20 -5.07 0.49
N TYR A 104 10.57 -4.39 -0.46
CA TYR A 104 9.22 -4.75 -0.87
C TYR A 104 9.28 -5.97 -1.79
N LYS A 105 8.48 -6.99 -1.48
CA LYS A 105 8.32 -8.16 -2.33
C LYS A 105 6.87 -8.60 -2.30
N LEU A 106 6.21 -8.63 -3.46
CA LEU A 106 4.85 -9.15 -3.59
C LEU A 106 4.79 -10.60 -3.10
N GLY A 107 3.90 -10.90 -2.14
CA GLY A 107 3.81 -12.20 -1.47
C GLY A 107 4.95 -12.49 -0.49
N GLY A 108 5.84 -11.53 -0.24
CA GLY A 108 6.90 -11.64 0.75
C GLY A 108 6.33 -11.72 2.17
N SER A 109 6.83 -12.63 2.99
CA SER A 109 6.32 -12.91 4.34
C SER A 109 7.40 -12.94 5.42
N TYR A 110 8.63 -12.59 5.04
CA TYR A 110 9.80 -12.68 5.92
C TYR A 110 9.86 -11.46 6.83
N PHE A 111 9.66 -11.69 8.13
CA PHE A 111 9.54 -10.65 9.14
C PHE A 111 10.35 -11.05 10.38
N ASP A 112 11.60 -10.58 10.45
CA ASP A 112 12.52 -10.91 11.53
C ASP A 112 12.83 -9.66 12.37
N ILE A 113 12.15 -9.55 13.50
CA ILE A 113 12.28 -8.42 14.43
C ILE A 113 13.67 -8.39 15.07
N ALA A 114 14.22 -9.57 15.40
CA ALA A 114 15.47 -9.66 16.14
C ALA A 114 16.67 -9.17 15.30
N ARG A 115 16.64 -9.44 14.00
CA ARG A 115 17.67 -8.95 13.06
C ARG A 115 17.29 -7.65 12.37
N GLY A 116 16.07 -7.16 12.53
CA GLY A 116 15.57 -5.98 11.81
C GLY A 116 15.50 -6.19 10.30
N VAL A 117 15.12 -7.39 9.85
CA VAL A 117 15.10 -7.78 8.43
C VAL A 117 13.68 -8.06 7.98
N TYR A 118 13.19 -7.27 7.02
CA TYR A 118 11.79 -7.31 6.58
C TYR A 118 11.67 -7.38 5.05
N ILE A 119 11.25 -8.53 4.52
CA ILE A 119 10.99 -8.75 3.08
C ILE A 119 9.52 -9.12 2.93
N VAL A 120 8.68 -8.09 2.81
CA VAL A 120 7.22 -8.19 2.89
C VAL A 120 6.53 -7.31 1.86
N ASP A 121 5.30 -7.67 1.48
CA ASP A 121 4.38 -6.74 0.83
C ASP A 121 3.59 -5.89 1.85
N CYS A 122 2.74 -5.00 1.35
CA CYS A 122 1.96 -4.08 2.17
C CYS A 122 1.01 -4.80 3.12
N SER A 123 0.26 -5.79 2.62
CA SER A 123 -0.64 -6.60 3.43
C SER A 123 0.09 -7.42 4.48
N ARG A 124 1.21 -8.05 4.13
CA ARG A 124 1.99 -8.86 5.09
C ARG A 124 2.64 -8.04 6.16
N TYR A 125 3.01 -6.80 5.85
CA TYR A 125 3.44 -5.86 6.87
C TYR A 125 2.30 -5.58 7.87
N VAL A 126 1.14 -5.15 7.40
CA VAL A 126 -0.01 -4.81 8.26
C VAL A 126 -0.52 -6.03 9.03
N ASP A 127 -0.63 -7.20 8.40
CA ASP A 127 -1.03 -8.47 9.03
C ASP A 127 -0.15 -8.81 10.24
N ARG A 128 1.18 -8.72 10.08
CA ARG A 128 2.13 -9.06 11.15
C ARG A 128 1.99 -8.12 12.34
N LEU A 129 1.86 -6.82 12.08
CA LEU A 129 1.68 -5.82 13.12
C LEU A 129 0.35 -6.03 13.85
N LEU A 130 -0.74 -6.19 13.10
CA LEU A 130 -2.06 -6.36 13.68
C LEU A 130 -2.18 -7.67 14.46
N LYS A 131 -1.62 -8.77 13.96
CA LYS A 131 -1.60 -10.06 14.68
C LYS A 131 -0.85 -9.97 16.01
N LEU A 132 0.19 -9.15 16.11
CA LEU A 132 0.98 -8.98 17.33
C LEU A 132 0.32 -8.01 18.32
N VAL A 133 -0.32 -6.94 17.82
CA VAL A 133 -0.85 -5.86 18.66
C VAL A 133 -2.33 -6.05 19.02
N ASN A 134 -3.15 -6.50 18.07
CA ASN A 134 -4.57 -6.80 18.27
C ASN A 134 -4.97 -8.10 17.56
N PRO A 135 -4.65 -9.27 18.16
CA PRO A 135 -4.95 -10.57 17.56
C PRO A 135 -6.45 -10.82 17.37
N LYS A 136 -7.33 -10.20 18.17
CA LYS A 136 -8.78 -10.36 18.02
C LYS A 136 -9.29 -9.66 16.75
N ALA A 137 -8.89 -8.41 16.51
CA ALA A 137 -9.23 -7.70 15.28
C ALA A 137 -8.65 -8.39 14.04
N TYR A 138 -7.41 -8.89 14.12
CA TYR A 138 -6.84 -9.68 13.03
C TYR A 138 -7.64 -10.97 12.77
N SER A 139 -8.02 -11.69 13.83
CA SER A 139 -8.78 -12.94 13.70
C SER A 139 -10.17 -12.73 13.12
N SER A 140 -10.85 -11.62 13.44
CA SER A 140 -12.16 -11.32 12.84
C SER A 140 -12.04 -10.99 11.34
N LEU A 141 -11.00 -10.27 10.93
CA LEU A 141 -10.69 -10.04 9.50
C LEU A 141 -10.45 -11.37 8.76
N VAL A 142 -9.63 -12.27 9.33
CA VAL A 142 -9.37 -13.59 8.74
C VAL A 142 -10.65 -14.41 8.65
N SER A 143 -11.48 -14.39 9.70
CA SER A 143 -12.74 -15.15 9.75
C SER A 143 -13.74 -14.65 8.71
N TYR A 144 -13.91 -13.34 8.57
CA TYR A 144 -14.80 -12.74 7.57
C TYR A 144 -14.36 -13.07 6.14
N THR A 145 -13.06 -12.94 5.88
CA THR A 145 -12.52 -13.08 4.51
C THR A 145 -12.30 -14.54 4.11
N GLY A 146 -12.25 -15.46 5.06
CA GLY A 146 -11.86 -16.86 4.85
C GLY A 146 -10.41 -17.03 4.39
N ALA A 147 -9.61 -15.95 4.41
CA ALA A 147 -8.24 -15.95 3.93
C ALA A 147 -7.28 -15.98 5.12
N ASP A 148 -6.45 -17.04 5.22
CA ASP A 148 -5.36 -17.13 6.20
C ASP A 148 -4.42 -15.92 6.14
N THR A 149 -4.39 -15.27 4.98
CA THR A 149 -3.48 -14.18 4.69
C THR A 149 -4.20 -13.09 3.88
N PRO A 150 -4.87 -12.16 4.56
CA PRO A 150 -5.62 -11.08 3.92
C PRO A 150 -4.76 -10.26 2.95
N THR A 151 -5.33 -9.89 1.80
CA THR A 151 -4.70 -9.01 0.82
C THR A 151 -5.35 -7.63 0.91
N SER A 152 -4.83 -6.62 0.20
CA SER A 152 -5.51 -5.32 0.12
C SER A 152 -6.95 -5.41 -0.42
N GLN A 153 -7.29 -6.42 -1.23
CA GLN A 153 -8.69 -6.67 -1.61
C GLN A 153 -9.51 -7.11 -0.39
N HIS A 154 -9.02 -8.08 0.37
CA HIS A 154 -9.70 -8.59 1.57
C HIS A 154 -9.91 -7.49 2.64
N TYR A 155 -8.91 -6.64 2.87
CA TYR A 155 -9.07 -5.47 3.76
C TYR A 155 -10.17 -4.53 3.27
N TYR A 156 -10.19 -4.23 1.97
CA TYR A 156 -11.20 -3.34 1.39
C TYR A 156 -12.60 -3.92 1.52
N ASP A 157 -12.81 -5.17 1.09
CA ASP A 157 -14.10 -5.86 1.14
C ASP A 157 -14.62 -6.00 2.57
N PHE A 158 -13.72 -6.27 3.52
CA PHE A 158 -14.06 -6.27 4.93
C PHE A 158 -14.49 -4.89 5.43
N PHE A 159 -13.72 -3.83 5.13
CA PHE A 159 -14.01 -2.49 5.62
C PHE A 159 -15.33 -1.93 5.08
N ILE A 160 -15.67 -2.18 3.82
CA ILE A 160 -16.96 -1.76 3.28
C ILE A 160 -18.12 -2.62 3.80
N GLY A 161 -17.86 -3.87 4.18
CA GLY A 161 -18.86 -4.77 4.76
C GLY A 161 -19.19 -4.48 6.22
N LEU A 162 -18.35 -3.73 6.95
CA LEU A 162 -18.55 -3.43 8.38
C LEU A 162 -19.85 -2.64 8.69
N GLU A 163 -20.45 -1.97 7.71
CA GLU A 163 -21.75 -1.32 7.90
C GLU A 163 -22.90 -2.33 7.97
N GLU A 164 -22.80 -3.42 7.20
CA GLU A 164 -23.83 -4.47 7.12
C GLU A 164 -23.58 -5.58 8.16
N ASP A 165 -22.33 -5.90 8.43
CA ASP A 165 -21.89 -6.89 9.42
C ASP A 165 -20.90 -6.26 10.42
N PRO A 166 -21.41 -5.57 11.46
CA PRO A 166 -20.57 -4.90 12.43
C PRO A 166 -19.73 -5.89 13.25
N SER A 167 -18.40 -5.77 13.16
CA SER A 167 -17.50 -6.49 14.04
C SER A 167 -17.24 -5.71 15.33
N HIS A 168 -17.39 -6.37 16.49
CA HIS A 168 -17.04 -5.78 17.80
C HIS A 168 -15.59 -5.26 17.90
N PHE A 169 -14.68 -5.81 17.09
CA PHE A 169 -13.25 -5.44 17.10
C PHE A 169 -12.88 -4.32 16.12
N TRP A 170 -13.85 -3.80 15.36
CA TRP A 170 -13.59 -2.81 14.32
C TRP A 170 -14.64 -1.70 14.32
N ARG A 171 -14.23 -0.52 13.87
CA ARG A 171 -15.12 0.61 13.64
C ARG A 171 -14.83 1.22 12.28
N VAL A 172 -15.87 1.47 11.50
CA VAL A 172 -15.78 2.19 10.22
C VAL A 172 -15.25 3.61 10.45
N VAL A 173 -14.37 4.07 9.56
CA VAL A 173 -13.97 5.47 9.47
C VAL A 173 -14.41 5.99 8.10
N ASP A 174 -15.53 6.69 8.07
CA ASP A 174 -16.18 7.19 6.85
C ASP A 174 -15.62 8.53 6.35
N ASN A 175 -14.84 9.21 7.18
CA ASN A 175 -14.39 10.58 6.94
C ASN A 175 -12.90 10.71 7.25
N VAL A 176 -12.13 11.24 6.28
CA VAL A 176 -10.66 11.42 6.40
C VAL A 176 -10.29 12.24 7.63
N GLU A 177 -11.10 13.25 7.98
CA GLU A 177 -10.89 14.09 9.16
C GLU A 177 -11.08 13.33 10.47
N LYS A 178 -11.77 12.18 10.47
CA LYS A 178 -11.95 11.32 11.65
C LYS A 178 -10.81 10.31 11.84
N LEU A 179 -9.88 10.20 10.89
CA LEU A 179 -8.72 9.32 11.04
C LEU A 179 -7.93 9.66 12.31
N GLN A 180 -7.36 8.63 12.91
CA GLN A 180 -6.55 8.66 14.13
C GLN A 180 -5.31 7.77 13.94
N PRO A 181 -4.26 8.00 14.74
CA PRO A 181 -3.11 7.09 14.77
C PRO A 181 -3.57 5.64 15.07
N GLY A 182 -3.10 4.70 14.27
CA GLY A 182 -3.46 3.27 14.34
C GLY A 182 -4.64 2.85 13.47
N ASP A 183 -5.33 3.78 12.81
CA ASP A 183 -6.32 3.42 11.78
C ASP A 183 -5.65 2.76 10.58
N ILE A 184 -6.39 1.92 9.87
CA ILE A 184 -5.92 1.26 8.66
C ILE A 184 -6.65 1.86 7.45
N LEU A 185 -5.87 2.24 6.45
CA LEU A 185 -6.30 2.82 5.19
C LEU A 185 -6.00 1.81 4.08
N VAL A 186 -6.95 1.56 3.19
CA VAL A 186 -6.77 0.67 2.05
C VAL A 186 -7.23 1.32 0.75
N PHE A 187 -6.38 1.22 -0.27
CA PHE A 187 -6.65 1.65 -1.64
C PHE A 187 -6.97 0.45 -2.52
N ARG A 188 -7.93 0.60 -3.43
CA ARG A 188 -8.17 -0.27 -4.58
C ARG A 188 -8.04 0.52 -5.86
N TYR A 189 -7.02 0.22 -6.64
CA TYR A 189 -6.73 0.92 -7.88
C TYR A 189 -7.65 0.44 -8.99
N LYS A 190 -8.11 1.38 -9.82
CA LYS A 190 -8.94 1.12 -11.00
C LYS A 190 -8.15 1.47 -12.26
N ASN A 191 -8.37 0.69 -13.32
CA ASN A 191 -7.97 1.08 -14.67
C ASN A 191 -8.96 2.12 -15.24
N HIS A 192 -8.65 2.66 -16.42
CA HIS A 192 -9.48 3.66 -17.11
C HIS A 192 -10.90 3.17 -17.48
N ARG A 193 -11.15 1.85 -17.44
CA ARG A 193 -12.46 1.24 -17.65
C ARG A 193 -13.19 0.94 -16.33
N GLY A 194 -12.64 1.37 -15.19
CA GLY A 194 -13.19 1.13 -13.85
C GLY A 194 -12.87 -0.24 -13.26
N GLY A 195 -12.16 -1.12 -13.98
CA GLY A 195 -11.80 -2.45 -13.49
C GLY A 195 -10.67 -2.39 -12.46
N VAL A 196 -10.80 -3.16 -11.37
CA VAL A 196 -9.82 -3.17 -10.27
C VAL A 196 -8.51 -3.86 -10.71
N THR A 197 -7.36 -3.22 -10.48
CA THR A 197 -6.03 -3.69 -10.93
C THR A 197 -5.08 -4.07 -9.80
N GLY A 198 -5.42 -3.72 -8.57
CA GLY A 198 -4.57 -3.94 -7.41
C GLY A 198 -4.97 -3.03 -6.27
N GLY A 199 -4.11 -2.90 -5.27
CA GLY A 199 -4.40 -2.06 -4.12
C GLY A 199 -3.24 -1.99 -3.16
N HIS A 200 -3.42 -1.23 -2.10
CA HIS A 200 -2.37 -0.98 -1.12
C HIS A 200 -2.97 -0.74 0.25
N VAL A 201 -2.38 -1.30 1.30
CA VAL A 201 -2.87 -1.15 2.68
C VAL A 201 -1.79 -0.54 3.56
N MET A 202 -2.18 0.38 4.43
CA MET A 202 -1.30 1.25 5.19
C MET A 202 -1.88 1.51 6.58
N ILE A 203 -1.02 1.85 7.54
CA ILE A 203 -1.42 2.26 8.89
C ILE A 203 -1.24 3.78 9.01
N VAL A 204 -2.24 4.47 9.55
CA VAL A 204 -2.17 5.90 9.85
C VAL A 204 -1.30 6.14 11.08
N MET A 205 -0.33 7.02 10.96
CA MET A 205 0.69 7.26 11.99
C MET A 205 0.44 8.53 12.80
N SER A 206 -0.36 9.46 12.28
CA SER A 206 -0.72 10.69 12.98
C SER A 206 -2.10 11.18 12.56
N LYS A 207 -2.69 12.09 13.34
CA LYS A 207 -3.87 12.84 12.91
C LYS A 207 -3.59 13.53 11.57
N PRO A 208 -4.46 13.42 10.55
CA PRO A 208 -4.26 14.13 9.30
C PRO A 208 -4.27 15.65 9.48
N LEU A 209 -3.43 16.35 8.72
CA LEU A 209 -3.43 17.81 8.66
C LEU A 209 -4.28 18.26 7.47
N ARG A 210 -5.31 19.05 7.73
CA ARG A 210 -6.25 19.53 6.71
C ARG A 210 -5.74 20.81 6.05
N ASP A 211 -5.80 20.84 4.73
CA ASP A 211 -5.72 22.04 3.89
C ASP A 211 -6.89 22.01 2.88
N LYS A 212 -7.93 22.81 3.16
CA LYS A 212 -9.19 22.83 2.40
C LYS A 212 -9.84 21.43 2.32
N ASN A 213 -9.87 20.82 1.14
CA ASN A 213 -10.38 19.47 0.87
C ASN A 213 -9.26 18.43 0.70
N THR A 214 -8.03 18.81 1.02
CA THR A 214 -6.85 17.95 0.97
C THR A 214 -6.37 17.68 2.39
N PHE A 215 -5.89 16.46 2.63
CA PHE A 215 -5.38 16.03 3.92
C PHE A 215 -3.99 15.44 3.72
N LEU A 216 -3.01 15.98 4.44
CA LEU A 216 -1.71 15.35 4.59
C LEU A 216 -1.84 14.23 5.61
N VAL A 217 -1.65 12.99 5.16
CA VAL A 217 -1.76 11.80 5.99
C VAL A 217 -0.39 11.17 6.13
N ARG A 218 0.10 11.06 7.37
CA ARG A 218 1.31 10.30 7.67
C ARG A 218 0.96 8.84 7.84
N ILE A 219 1.61 7.96 7.09
CA ILE A 219 1.30 6.54 7.06
C ILE A 219 2.56 5.70 7.19
N ALA A 220 2.38 4.44 7.61
CA ALA A 220 3.38 3.40 7.55
C ALA A 220 2.92 2.27 6.63
N ASP A 221 3.84 1.77 5.81
CA ASP A 221 3.56 0.75 4.81
C ASP A 221 4.80 -0.05 4.45
N SER A 222 4.62 -1.09 3.62
CA SER A 222 5.69 -1.67 2.81
C SER A 222 5.39 -1.41 1.33
N ALA A 223 6.26 -0.71 0.61
CA ALA A 223 6.00 -0.33 -0.78
C ALA A 223 7.26 -0.39 -1.67
N PRO A 224 7.07 -0.52 -3.00
CA PRO A 224 8.17 -0.48 -3.97
C PRO A 224 8.83 0.90 -4.07
N THR A 225 8.11 1.98 -3.70
CA THR A 225 8.62 3.35 -3.75
C THR A 225 8.19 4.13 -2.51
N ARG A 226 9.09 4.97 -2.00
CA ARG A 226 8.83 5.83 -0.83
C ARG A 226 7.77 6.91 -1.07
N HIS A 227 7.22 7.43 0.02
CA HIS A 227 6.38 8.62 0.05
C HIS A 227 7.23 9.91 0.21
N SER A 228 6.58 11.04 0.44
CA SER A 228 7.26 12.27 0.90
C SER A 228 7.65 12.15 2.38
N GLN A 229 8.76 12.78 2.78
CA GLN A 229 9.24 12.79 4.18
C GLN A 229 9.30 11.37 4.79
N ASP A 230 9.79 10.44 3.98
CA ASP A 230 9.83 9.01 4.28
C ASP A 230 11.07 8.65 5.10
N THR A 231 10.96 7.65 5.97
CA THR A 231 12.11 7.10 6.71
C THR A 231 13.03 6.25 5.83
N ARG A 232 12.55 5.75 4.69
CA ARG A 232 13.36 5.05 3.68
C ARG A 232 14.31 6.02 2.97
N GLN A 233 15.51 5.57 2.60
CA GLN A 233 16.41 6.38 1.77
C GLN A 233 15.88 6.50 0.34
N SER A 234 16.50 7.39 -0.44
CA SER A 234 16.15 7.51 -1.87
C SER A 234 16.40 6.20 -2.60
N HIS A 235 15.41 5.76 -3.39
CA HIS A 235 15.40 4.52 -4.17
C HIS A 235 15.25 3.22 -3.36
N ASP A 236 15.09 3.29 -2.04
CA ASP A 236 14.78 2.12 -1.23
C ASP A 236 13.30 1.72 -1.36
N SER A 237 13.07 0.42 -1.21
CA SER A 237 11.75 -0.20 -1.10
C SER A 237 11.61 -0.90 0.26
N GLY A 238 10.42 -1.39 0.58
CA GLY A 238 10.16 -2.11 1.84
C GLY A 238 9.45 -1.21 2.84
N ILE A 239 9.66 -1.47 4.14
CA ILE A 239 8.90 -0.81 5.20
C ILE A 239 9.38 0.62 5.44
N GLY A 240 8.46 1.55 5.66
CA GLY A 240 8.78 2.94 5.97
C GLY A 240 7.60 3.72 6.52
N ILE A 241 7.89 4.92 7.03
CA ILE A 241 6.90 5.90 7.48
C ILE A 241 7.08 7.16 6.65
N GLY A 242 6.04 7.58 5.93
CA GLY A 242 6.07 8.78 5.12
C GLY A 242 4.71 9.46 5.03
N SER A 243 4.59 10.47 4.17
CA SER A 243 3.41 11.30 4.05
C SER A 243 2.86 11.26 2.62
N LEU A 244 1.56 11.04 2.49
CA LEU A 244 0.79 11.13 1.26
C LEU A 244 -0.32 12.17 1.38
N LEU A 245 -0.97 12.50 0.27
CA LEU A 245 -2.15 13.36 0.26
C LEU A 245 -3.40 12.56 -0.03
N LEU A 246 -4.46 12.79 0.72
CA LEU A 246 -5.83 12.38 0.38
C LEU A 246 -6.66 13.59 0.01
N LYS A 247 -7.45 13.48 -1.05
CA LYS A 247 -8.47 14.45 -1.40
C LYS A 247 -9.82 13.92 -0.96
N ALA A 248 -10.56 14.69 -0.18
CA ALA A 248 -11.87 14.32 0.31
C ALA A 248 -12.99 15.11 -0.36
N ASN A 249 -14.17 14.53 -0.43
CA ASN A 249 -15.40 15.25 -0.72
C ASN A 249 -15.64 16.29 0.40
N PRO A 250 -15.84 17.57 0.07
CA PRO A 250 -15.97 18.63 1.07
C PRO A 250 -17.25 18.54 1.93
N ILE A 251 -18.26 17.80 1.47
CA ILE A 251 -19.54 17.61 2.16
C ILE A 251 -19.49 16.36 3.03
N THR A 252 -19.13 15.21 2.46
CA THR A 252 -19.17 13.93 3.18
C THR A 252 -17.88 13.64 3.96
N GLY A 253 -16.76 14.26 3.57
CA GLY A 253 -15.44 13.94 4.08
C GLY A 253 -14.87 12.61 3.59
N GLN A 254 -15.58 11.90 2.70
CA GLN A 254 -15.11 10.65 2.12
C GLN A 254 -13.92 10.89 1.18
N PRO A 255 -12.88 10.04 1.23
CA PRO A 255 -11.75 10.10 0.30
C PRO A 255 -12.18 9.81 -1.15
N SER A 256 -11.62 10.55 -2.10
CA SER A 256 -11.98 10.48 -3.53
C SER A 256 -10.78 10.42 -4.48
N ALA A 257 -9.59 10.75 -3.99
CA ALA A 257 -8.33 10.63 -4.72
C ALA A 257 -7.16 10.62 -3.75
N TYR A 258 -5.98 10.21 -4.22
CA TYR A 258 -4.73 10.34 -3.47
C TYR A 258 -3.59 10.86 -4.36
N ALA A 259 -2.57 11.43 -3.74
CA ALA A 259 -1.26 11.64 -4.35
C ALA A 259 -0.20 10.90 -3.51
N TRP A 260 0.63 10.08 -4.15
CA TRP A 260 1.58 9.18 -3.46
C TRP A 260 2.61 9.92 -2.60
N GLY A 261 2.91 11.17 -2.94
CA GLY A 261 3.67 12.13 -2.15
C GLY A 261 3.16 13.55 -2.41
N ILE A 262 3.67 14.53 -1.66
CA ILE A 262 3.22 15.94 -1.65
C ILE A 262 3.27 16.57 -3.05
N ASP A 263 4.28 16.25 -3.86
CA ASP A 263 4.47 16.79 -5.22
C ASP A 263 4.09 15.78 -6.32
N SER A 264 3.38 14.70 -5.97
CA SER A 264 2.96 13.68 -6.93
C SER A 264 1.67 14.05 -7.65
N TYR A 265 1.45 13.43 -8.82
CA TYR A 265 0.17 13.53 -9.50
C TYR A 265 -0.96 12.89 -8.69
N TRP A 266 -2.16 13.45 -8.83
CA TRP A 266 -3.38 12.90 -8.27
C TRP A 266 -3.84 11.67 -9.05
N ASN A 267 -4.17 10.59 -8.34
CA ASN A 267 -4.87 9.45 -8.88
C ASN A 267 -6.34 9.49 -8.43
N TYR A 268 -7.24 9.65 -9.41
CA TYR A 268 -8.70 9.66 -9.23
C TYR A 268 -9.35 8.30 -9.51
N HIS A 269 -8.59 7.32 -10.01
CA HIS A 269 -9.07 5.98 -10.31
C HIS A 269 -8.75 5.05 -9.14
N VAL A 270 -9.39 5.32 -8.01
CA VAL A 270 -9.13 4.65 -6.74
C VAL A 270 -10.39 4.62 -5.89
N ASP A 271 -10.67 3.47 -5.28
CA ASP A 271 -11.55 3.41 -4.13
C ASP A 271 -10.71 3.37 -2.86
N VAL A 272 -11.24 3.99 -1.81
CA VAL A 272 -10.55 4.10 -0.53
C VAL A 272 -11.52 3.69 0.57
N ALA A 273 -11.09 2.75 1.42
CA ALA A 273 -11.82 2.38 2.63
C ALA A 273 -10.90 2.55 3.85
N MET A 274 -11.49 2.83 5.01
CA MET A 274 -10.77 3.12 6.24
C MET A 274 -11.51 2.50 7.42
N ALA A 275 -10.76 1.86 8.31
CA ALA A 275 -11.32 1.30 9.53
C ALA A 275 -10.34 1.38 10.69
N ARG A 276 -10.89 1.34 11.90
CA ARG A 276 -10.16 1.41 13.16
C ARG A 276 -10.29 0.10 13.92
N PRO A 277 -9.19 -0.60 14.24
CA PRO A 277 -9.25 -1.66 15.23
C PRO A 277 -9.54 -1.07 16.62
N VAL A 278 -10.44 -1.68 17.38
CA VAL A 278 -10.87 -1.19 18.70
C VAL A 278 -10.72 -2.25 19.79
N ASP A 279 -10.59 -1.78 21.03
CA ASP A 279 -10.56 -2.62 22.23
C ASP A 279 -11.99 -3.02 22.59
N VAL A 280 -12.15 -4.21 23.16
CA VAL A 280 -13.43 -4.76 23.62
C VAL A 280 -13.26 -5.27 25.03
#